data_AF-A0A556B0A8-F1
#
_entry.id   AF-A0A556B0A8-F1
#
_cell.length_a   1.000
_cell.length_b   1.000
_cell.length_c   1.000
_cell.angle_alpha   90.00
_cell.angle_beta   90.00
_cell.angle_gamma   90.00
#
_symmetry.space_group_name_H-M   'P 1'
#
loop_
_entity.id
_entity.type
_entity.pdbx_description
1 polymer ?
#
loop_
_entity_poly.entity_id
_entity_poly.type
_entity_poly.pdbx_seq_one_letter_code
_entity_poly.pdbx_strand_id
1 'polypeptide(L)'
;MRRPIPELAVSLPSSAALRNAESLYNHHGWLRGWLARRLDNAFDAGDLAQDTFVRILCAPAAAAEVREPRAYLATIARRLLLNHQRRASLERAYAEQLALMPSVEVPSAEQQVAILQTLQALDTMLAGLPPKVRAVFVLSQIEGLTYAAIADELGVGLRSVKRYAAQALVQCALLEGR
;
A
#
# COMPACT_ATOMS: atom_id res chain seq x y z
N MET A 1 -22.35 -9.68 -17.97
CA MET A 1 -23.49 -8.77 -17.74
C MET A 1 -22.98 -7.46 -17.15
N ARG A 2 -22.80 -6.43 -17.98
CA ARG A 2 -22.49 -5.07 -17.52
C ARG A 2 -23.78 -4.46 -16.95
N ARG A 3 -23.78 -4.06 -15.68
CA ARG A 3 -24.90 -3.28 -15.12
C ARG A 3 -24.89 -1.89 -15.78
N PRO A 4 -26.03 -1.37 -16.24
CA PRO A 4 -26.11 -0.03 -16.81
C PRO A 4 -25.77 1.01 -15.73
N ILE A 5 -25.01 2.02 -16.12
CA ILE A 5 -24.69 3.21 -15.31
C ILE A 5 -26.02 3.93 -15.07
N PRO A 6 -26.38 4.32 -13.84
CA PRO A 6 -27.57 5.13 -13.62
C PRO A 6 -27.37 6.46 -14.34
N GLU A 7 -28.24 6.72 -15.31
CA GLU A 7 -28.35 7.98 -16.03
C GLU A 7 -28.57 9.08 -14.98
N LEU A 8 -27.53 9.88 -14.73
CA LEU A 8 -27.62 11.10 -13.94
C LEU A 8 -28.52 12.07 -14.71
N ALA A 9 -29.83 11.93 -14.52
CA ALA A 9 -30.79 12.98 -14.83
C ALA A 9 -30.49 14.16 -13.90
N VAL A 10 -29.53 15.00 -14.31
CA VAL A 10 -29.31 16.31 -13.71
C VAL A 10 -30.54 17.14 -14.08
N SER A 11 -31.58 17.06 -13.24
CA SER A 11 -32.71 17.98 -13.34
C SER A 11 -32.14 19.40 -13.20
N LEU A 12 -32.30 20.21 -14.25
CA LEU A 12 -31.83 21.59 -14.22
C LEU A 12 -32.45 22.31 -13.00
N PRO A 13 -31.64 23.00 -12.18
CA PRO A 13 -32.15 23.71 -11.02
C PRO A 13 -33.19 24.75 -11.45
N SER A 14 -34.24 24.91 -10.63
CA SER A 14 -35.28 25.93 -10.85
C SER A 14 -34.65 27.34 -10.96
N SER A 15 -35.28 28.25 -11.71
CA SER A 15 -34.80 29.63 -11.87
C SER A 15 -34.62 30.36 -10.53
N ALA A 16 -35.40 30.01 -9.50
CA ALA A 16 -35.24 30.54 -8.14
C ALA A 16 -33.98 30.01 -7.46
N ALA A 17 -33.65 28.72 -7.65
CA ALA A 17 -32.44 28.12 -7.10
C ALA A 17 -31.17 28.68 -7.74
N LEU A 18 -31.20 28.98 -9.04
CA LEU A 18 -30.11 29.64 -9.75
C LEU A 18 -29.85 31.07 -9.22
N ARG A 19 -30.91 31.86 -9.01
CA ARG A 19 -30.79 33.22 -8.43
C ARG A 19 -30.22 33.20 -7.01
N ASN A 20 -30.64 32.24 -6.19
CA ASN A 20 -30.10 32.08 -4.84
C ASN A 20 -28.63 31.66 -4.86
N ALA A 21 -28.24 30.74 -5.74
CA ALA A 21 -26.86 30.32 -5.90
C ALA A 21 -25.96 31.46 -6.40
N GLU A 22 -26.44 32.28 -7.33
CA GLU A 22 -25.76 33.48 -7.83
C GLU A 22 -25.55 34.50 -6.70
N SER A 23 -26.57 34.76 -5.89
CA SER A 23 -26.46 35.62 -4.70
C SER A 23 -25.41 35.11 -3.71
N LEU A 24 -25.38 33.79 -3.44
CA LEU A 24 -24.35 33.17 -2.60
C LEU A 24 -22.94 33.28 -3.22
N TYR A 25 -22.83 33.22 -4.55
CA TYR A 25 -21.56 33.28 -5.26
C TYR A 25 -20.88 34.65 -5.14
N ASN A 26 -21.62 35.73 -4.89
CA ASN A 26 -21.05 37.05 -4.54
C ASN A 26 -20.16 37.01 -3.29
N HIS A 27 -20.29 35.98 -2.45
CA HIS A 27 -19.44 35.74 -1.28
C HIS A 27 -18.26 34.81 -1.54
N HIS A 28 -18.00 34.40 -2.78
CA HIS A 28 -16.90 33.50 -3.15
C HIS A 28 -15.53 34.00 -2.67
N GLY A 29 -15.21 35.28 -2.90
CA GLY A 29 -13.94 35.87 -2.47
C GLY A 29 -13.76 35.85 -0.95
N TRP A 30 -14.83 36.12 -0.20
CA TRP A 30 -14.82 36.01 1.27
C TRP A 30 -14.61 34.56 1.71
N LEU A 31 -15.31 33.60 1.08
CA LEU A 31 -15.21 32.19 1.42
C LEU A 31 -13.81 31.63 1.15
N ARG A 32 -13.24 31.96 0.00
CA ARG A 32 -11.86 31.59 -0.36
C ARG A 32 -10.86 32.17 0.64
N GLY A 33 -11.00 33.44 1.04
CA GLY A 33 -10.17 34.04 2.07
C GLY A 33 -10.36 33.40 3.46
N TRP A 34 -11.58 32.99 3.79
CA TRP A 34 -11.87 32.28 5.04
C TRP A 34 -11.25 30.88 5.06
N LEU A 35 -11.28 30.16 3.94
CA LEU A 35 -10.63 28.85 3.76
C LEU A 35 -9.11 28.97 3.75
N ALA A 36 -8.55 29.95 3.07
CA ALA A 36 -7.10 30.18 2.98
C ALA A 36 -6.46 30.51 4.33
N ARG A 37 -7.21 31.06 5.30
CA ARG A 37 -6.71 31.25 6.68
C ARG A 37 -6.70 29.97 7.52
N ARG A 38 -7.31 28.90 7.02
CA ARG A 38 -7.51 27.61 7.73
C ARG A 38 -6.82 26.45 7.03
N LEU A 39 -6.24 26.69 5.86
CA LEU A 39 -5.49 25.77 5.03
C LEU A 39 -4.11 26.40 4.80
N ASP A 40 -3.06 25.61 4.89
CA ASP A 40 -1.70 26.09 4.62
C ASP A 40 -1.43 26.24 3.10
N ASN A 41 -2.33 25.76 2.25
CA ASN A 41 -2.23 25.80 0.79
C ASN A 41 -3.36 26.62 0.15
N ALA A 42 -2.98 27.62 -0.66
CA ALA A 42 -3.91 28.48 -1.38
C ALA A 42 -4.67 27.77 -2.52
N PHE A 43 -4.13 26.67 -3.07
CA PHE A 43 -4.79 25.86 -4.09
C PHE A 43 -5.94 25.06 -3.48
N ASP A 44 -5.69 24.35 -2.36
CA ASP A 44 -6.72 23.60 -1.62
C ASP A 44 -7.89 24.50 -1.19
N ALA A 45 -7.61 25.77 -0.87
CA ALA A 45 -8.64 26.75 -0.52
C ALA A 45 -9.54 27.13 -1.71
N GLY A 46 -9.00 27.15 -2.93
CA GLY A 46 -9.77 27.36 -4.16
C GLY A 46 -10.67 26.15 -4.46
N ASP A 47 -10.12 24.95 -4.37
CA ASP A 47 -10.85 23.71 -4.64
C ASP A 47 -11.98 23.49 -3.64
N LEU A 48 -11.73 23.70 -2.34
CA LEU A 48 -12.76 23.60 -1.31
C LEU A 48 -13.84 24.68 -1.43
N ALA A 49 -13.50 25.87 -1.92
CA ALA A 49 -14.50 26.90 -2.23
C ALA A 49 -15.39 26.44 -3.39
N GLN A 50 -14.80 25.90 -4.47
CA GLN A 50 -15.53 25.38 -5.61
C GLN A 50 -16.45 24.22 -5.21
N ASP A 51 -15.94 23.24 -4.46
CA ASP A 51 -16.72 22.11 -3.94
C ASP A 51 -17.90 22.55 -3.07
N THR A 52 -17.73 23.64 -2.31
CA THR A 52 -18.82 24.24 -1.54
C THR A 52 -19.96 24.69 -2.45
N PHE A 53 -19.64 25.38 -3.56
CA PHE A 53 -20.64 25.85 -4.52
C PHE A 53 -21.25 24.72 -5.35
N VAL A 54 -20.48 23.72 -5.75
CA VAL A 54 -21.00 22.51 -6.42
C VAL A 54 -22.05 21.83 -5.53
N ARG A 55 -21.77 21.66 -4.24
CA ARG A 55 -22.74 21.11 -3.28
C ARG A 55 -24.01 21.94 -3.15
N ILE A 56 -23.90 23.26 -3.18
CA ILE A 56 -25.05 24.16 -3.12
C ILE A 56 -25.91 24.03 -4.37
N LEU A 57 -25.29 23.98 -5.56
CA LEU A 57 -25.99 23.83 -6.84
C LEU A 57 -26.69 22.47 -6.98
N CYS A 58 -26.10 21.41 -6.43
CA CYS A 58 -26.70 20.07 -6.42
C CYS A 58 -27.70 19.85 -5.27
N ALA A 59 -27.85 20.78 -4.32
CA ALA A 59 -28.73 20.60 -3.18
C ALA A 59 -30.20 20.89 -3.55
N PRO A 60 -31.16 20.00 -3.22
CA PRO A 60 -32.59 20.23 -3.47
C PRO A 60 -33.15 21.50 -2.78
N ALA A 61 -32.50 21.94 -1.69
CA ALA A 61 -32.89 23.09 -0.88
C ALA A 61 -32.40 24.45 -1.43
N ALA A 62 -31.70 24.49 -2.56
CA ALA A 62 -31.19 25.74 -3.16
C ALA A 62 -32.30 26.75 -3.50
N ALA A 63 -33.56 26.32 -3.55
CA ALA A 63 -34.72 27.18 -3.80
C ALA A 63 -35.14 28.07 -2.60
N ALA A 64 -34.69 27.79 -1.38
CA ALA A 64 -35.03 28.60 -0.20
C ALA A 64 -34.07 29.79 -0.02
N GLU A 65 -34.61 30.96 0.32
CA GLU A 65 -33.83 32.17 0.59
C GLU A 65 -32.97 32.01 1.85
N VAL A 66 -31.65 32.21 1.70
CA VAL A 66 -30.69 32.08 2.80
C VAL A 66 -30.54 33.43 3.52
N ARG A 67 -31.08 33.54 4.73
CA ARG A 67 -31.02 34.77 5.55
C ARG A 67 -29.60 35.17 5.95
N GLU A 68 -28.73 34.19 6.21
CA GLU A 68 -27.33 34.42 6.61
C GLU A 68 -26.34 33.72 5.65
N PRO A 69 -26.06 34.31 4.48
CA PRO A 69 -25.24 33.70 3.42
C PRO A 69 -23.88 33.18 3.90
N ARG A 70 -23.15 34.01 4.65
CA ARG A 70 -21.80 33.68 5.13
C ARG A 70 -21.81 32.55 6.15
N ALA A 71 -22.76 32.54 7.09
CA ALA A 71 -22.89 31.48 8.09
C ALA A 71 -23.25 30.14 7.44
N TYR A 72 -24.14 30.18 6.45
CA TYR A 72 -24.51 29.02 5.65
C TYR A 72 -23.31 28.45 4.87
N LEU A 73 -22.59 29.30 4.13
CA LEU A 73 -21.38 28.92 3.39
C LEU A 73 -20.31 28.34 4.30
N ALA A 74 -20.02 29.00 5.43
CA ALA A 74 -19.06 28.51 6.41
C ALA A 74 -19.44 27.15 6.98
N THR A 75 -20.72 26.85 7.13
CA THR A 75 -21.19 25.56 7.66
C THR A 75 -20.88 24.43 6.69
N ILE A 76 -21.16 24.63 5.39
CA ILE A 76 -20.86 23.64 4.35
C ILE A 76 -19.35 23.49 4.19
N ALA A 77 -18.63 24.60 4.07
CA ALA A 77 -17.18 24.63 3.89
C ALA A 77 -16.43 24.04 5.08
N ARG A 78 -16.92 24.22 6.32
CA ARG A 78 -16.31 23.61 7.52
C ARG A 78 -16.38 22.08 7.48
N ARG A 79 -17.49 21.51 7.01
CA ARG A 79 -17.61 20.04 6.86
C ARG A 79 -16.64 19.51 5.81
N LEU A 80 -16.51 20.22 4.69
CA LEU A 80 -15.56 19.90 3.63
C LEU A 80 -14.11 19.98 4.12
N LEU A 81 -13.76 21.06 4.82
CA LEU A 81 -12.45 21.28 5.42
C LEU A 81 -12.07 20.16 6.41
N LEU A 82 -12.98 19.78 7.31
CA LEU A 82 -12.71 18.70 8.28
C LEU A 82 -12.47 17.36 7.57
N ASN A 83 -13.23 17.07 6.51
CA ASN A 83 -13.02 15.85 5.72
C ASN A 83 -11.65 15.87 5.00
N HIS A 84 -11.29 17.01 4.41
CA HIS A 84 -9.99 17.22 3.77
C HIS A 84 -8.84 17.00 4.76
N GLN A 85 -8.90 17.64 5.94
CA GLN A 85 -7.87 17.49 6.98
C GLN A 85 -7.76 16.06 7.49
N ARG A 86 -8.89 15.37 7.68
CA ARG A 86 -8.90 13.96 8.09
C ARG A 86 -8.21 13.08 7.05
N ARG A 87 -8.51 13.28 5.76
CA ARG A 87 -7.88 12.54 4.66
C ARG A 87 -6.38 12.82 4.59
N ALA A 88 -5.98 14.09 4.61
CA ALA A 88 -4.57 14.48 4.58
C ALA A 88 -3.79 13.97 5.81
N SER A 89 -4.44 13.86 6.98
CA SER A 89 -3.83 13.25 8.16
C SER A 89 -3.60 11.75 7.99
N LEU A 90 -4.56 11.03 7.38
CA LEU A 90 -4.43 9.60 7.11
C LEU A 90 -3.31 9.35 6.09
N GLU A 91 -3.28 10.12 4.99
CA GLU A 91 -2.27 10.01 3.95
C GLU A 91 -0.85 10.28 4.49
N ARG A 92 -0.69 11.29 5.34
CA ARG A 92 0.58 11.55 6.03
C ARG A 92 0.99 10.42 6.96
N ALA A 93 0.09 9.97 7.83
CA ALA A 93 0.38 8.85 8.73
C ALA A 93 0.78 7.59 7.95
N TYR A 94 0.11 7.32 6.81
CA TYR A 94 0.44 6.20 5.95
C TYR A 94 1.82 6.37 5.28
N ALA A 95 2.13 7.56 4.76
CA ALA A 95 3.43 7.86 4.17
C ALA A 95 4.57 7.74 5.20
N GLU A 96 4.34 8.19 6.43
CA GLU A 96 5.28 8.01 7.55
C GLU A 96 5.53 6.54 7.86
N GLN A 97 4.48 5.69 7.86
CA GLN A 97 4.65 4.25 8.03
C GLN A 97 5.44 3.61 6.89
N LEU A 98 5.15 3.98 5.63
CA LEU A 98 5.92 3.52 4.46
C LEU A 98 7.40 3.92 4.54
N ALA A 99 7.70 5.13 5.00
CA ALA A 99 9.07 5.61 5.15
C ALA A 99 9.87 4.84 6.21
N LEU A 100 9.19 4.22 7.19
CA LEU A 100 9.81 3.37 8.21
C LEU A 100 10.00 1.93 7.74
N MET A 101 9.35 1.51 6.64
CA MET A 101 9.54 0.17 6.12
C MET A 101 10.96 0.06 5.54
N PRO A 102 11.70 -1.02 5.85
CA PRO A 102 12.99 -1.24 5.23
C PRO A 102 12.80 -1.29 3.71
N SER A 103 13.64 -0.56 2.99
CA SER A 103 13.67 -0.67 1.53
C SER A 103 13.93 -2.12 1.16
N VAL A 104 13.05 -2.71 0.35
CA VAL A 104 13.32 -3.99 -0.28
C VAL A 104 14.45 -3.74 -1.28
N GLU A 105 15.69 -3.89 -0.83
CA GLU A 105 16.84 -3.83 -1.70
C GLU A 105 16.78 -5.04 -2.62
N VAL A 106 16.48 -4.78 -3.89
CA VAL A 106 16.64 -5.79 -4.93
C VAL A 106 18.14 -5.92 -5.17
N PRO A 107 18.71 -7.14 -5.10
CA PRO A 107 20.13 -7.32 -5.36
C PRO A 107 20.47 -6.80 -6.76
N SER A 108 21.65 -6.21 -6.93
CA SER A 108 22.13 -5.78 -8.24
C SER A 108 22.20 -6.96 -9.21
N ALA A 109 22.21 -6.70 -10.52
CA ALA A 109 22.34 -7.78 -11.51
C ALA A 109 23.60 -8.64 -11.26
N GLU A 110 24.70 -8.02 -10.84
CA GLU A 110 25.92 -8.72 -10.44
C GLU A 110 25.70 -9.61 -9.22
N GLN A 111 25.05 -9.09 -8.17
CA GLN A 111 24.72 -9.89 -6.97
C GLN A 111 23.76 -11.04 -7.30
N GLN A 112 22.78 -10.82 -8.18
CA GLN A 112 21.87 -11.87 -8.65
C GLN A 112 22.63 -12.98 -9.39
N VAL A 113 23.54 -12.60 -10.29
CA VAL A 113 24.40 -13.57 -10.99
C VAL A 113 25.27 -14.33 -10.01
N ALA A 114 25.89 -13.66 -9.04
CA ALA A 114 26.70 -14.30 -8.01
C ALA A 114 25.88 -15.32 -7.20
N ILE A 115 24.68 -14.95 -6.75
CA ILE A 115 23.75 -15.87 -6.05
C ILE A 115 23.43 -17.09 -6.93
N LEU A 116 23.08 -16.89 -8.20
CA LEU A 116 22.76 -17.98 -9.11
C LEU A 116 23.97 -18.91 -9.35
N GLN A 117 25.17 -18.35 -9.49
CA GLN A 117 26.40 -19.13 -9.63
C GLN A 117 26.68 -19.96 -8.38
N THR A 118 26.50 -19.40 -7.18
CA THR A 118 26.63 -20.14 -5.91
C THR A 118 25.62 -21.27 -5.83
N LEU A 119 24.35 -21.03 -6.20
CA LEU A 119 23.31 -22.07 -6.22
C LEU A 119 23.64 -23.20 -7.21
N GLN A 120 24.12 -22.86 -8.41
CA GLN A 120 24.55 -23.85 -9.41
C GLN A 120 25.75 -24.69 -8.93
N ALA A 121 26.71 -24.06 -8.24
CA ALA A 121 27.84 -24.77 -7.66
C ALA A 121 27.41 -25.75 -6.56
N LEU A 122 26.48 -25.33 -5.68
CA LEU A 122 25.90 -26.19 -4.67
C LEU A 122 25.14 -27.37 -5.28
N ASP A 123 24.30 -27.14 -6.29
CA ASP A 123 23.55 -28.21 -6.97
C ASP A 123 24.49 -29.23 -7.61
N THR A 124 25.53 -28.76 -8.31
CA THR A 124 26.55 -29.62 -8.91
C THR A 124 27.27 -30.48 -7.87
N MET A 125 27.63 -29.89 -6.71
CA MET A 125 28.26 -30.64 -5.62
C MET A 125 27.31 -31.66 -5.00
N LEU A 126 26.05 -31.29 -4.73
CA LEU A 126 25.04 -32.20 -4.19
C LEU A 126 24.75 -33.36 -5.16
N ALA A 127 24.77 -33.11 -6.47
CA ALA A 127 24.63 -34.15 -7.49
C ALA A 127 25.75 -35.20 -7.41
N GLY A 128 26.96 -34.80 -7.02
CA GLY A 128 28.12 -35.69 -6.83
C GLY A 128 28.09 -36.51 -5.52
N LEU A 129 27.18 -36.22 -4.59
CA LEU A 129 27.07 -36.96 -3.34
C LEU A 129 26.34 -38.30 -3.52
N PRO A 130 26.68 -39.33 -2.73
CA PRO A 130 25.89 -40.55 -2.65
C PRO A 130 24.42 -40.24 -2.30
N PRO A 131 23.43 -40.97 -2.86
CA PRO A 131 22.01 -40.63 -2.71
C PRO A 131 21.54 -40.46 -1.27
N LYS A 132 21.99 -41.34 -0.36
CA LYS A 132 21.65 -41.26 1.07
C LYS A 132 22.29 -40.06 1.79
N VAL A 133 23.47 -39.64 1.33
CA VAL A 133 24.16 -38.46 1.88
C VAL A 133 23.44 -37.18 1.46
N ARG A 134 23.08 -37.08 0.16
CA ARG A 134 22.26 -35.98 -0.36
C ARG A 134 20.90 -35.90 0.33
N ALA A 135 20.21 -37.03 0.50
CA ALA A 135 18.90 -37.07 1.15
C ALA A 135 18.96 -36.53 2.59
N VAL A 136 19.94 -36.97 3.38
CA VAL A 136 20.15 -36.46 4.75
C VAL A 136 20.41 -34.95 4.76
N PHE A 137 21.18 -34.43 3.81
CA PHE A 137 21.44 -33.00 3.71
C PHE A 137 20.16 -32.21 3.43
N VAL A 138 19.39 -32.59 2.40
CA VAL A 138 18.15 -31.91 2.02
C VAL A 138 17.14 -31.93 3.17
N LEU A 139 16.89 -33.12 3.74
CA LEU A 139 15.91 -33.27 4.82
C LEU A 139 16.29 -32.44 6.06
N SER A 140 17.59 -32.30 6.37
CA SER A 140 18.03 -31.55 7.55
C SER A 140 18.18 -30.05 7.34
N GLN A 141 18.74 -29.61 6.20
CA GLN A 141 19.08 -28.20 5.96
C GLN A 141 17.98 -27.44 5.22
N ILE A 142 17.23 -28.11 4.35
CA ILE A 142 16.18 -27.49 3.54
C ILE A 142 14.82 -27.72 4.19
N GLU A 143 14.53 -28.96 4.60
CA GLU A 143 13.22 -29.31 5.17
C GLU A 143 13.17 -29.20 6.70
N GLY A 144 14.34 -29.06 7.36
CA GLY A 144 14.42 -28.82 8.81
C GLY A 144 14.09 -30.03 9.70
N LEU A 145 14.10 -31.26 9.17
CA LEU A 145 13.83 -32.46 9.95
C LEU A 145 14.95 -32.73 10.97
N THR A 146 14.57 -33.29 12.12
CA THR A 146 15.54 -33.78 13.10
C THR A 146 16.23 -35.06 12.61
N TYR A 147 17.45 -35.31 13.07
CA TYR A 147 18.19 -36.52 12.68
C TYR A 147 17.51 -37.83 13.07
N ALA A 148 16.65 -37.81 14.11
CA ALA A 148 15.85 -38.96 14.48
C ALA A 148 14.74 -39.22 13.44
N ALA A 149 13.99 -38.20 13.04
CA ALA A 149 12.98 -38.31 11.99
C ALA A 149 13.59 -38.77 10.65
N ILE A 150 14.77 -38.26 10.30
CA ILE A 150 15.50 -38.67 9.09
C ILE A 150 15.94 -40.14 9.17
N ALA A 151 16.33 -40.62 10.35
CA ALA A 151 16.72 -42.02 10.55
C ALA A 151 15.54 -42.97 10.28
N ASP A 152 14.36 -42.60 10.80
CA ASP A 152 13.12 -43.34 10.59
C ASP A 152 12.69 -43.31 9.12
N GLU A 153 12.72 -42.13 8.49
CA GLU A 153 12.31 -41.93 7.10
C GLU A 153 13.20 -42.68 6.09
N LEU A 154 14.52 -42.66 6.30
CA LEU A 154 15.48 -43.31 5.39
C LEU A 154 15.77 -44.78 5.76
N GLY A 155 15.19 -45.30 6.85
CA GLY A 155 15.44 -46.65 7.33
C GLY A 155 16.90 -46.92 7.68
N VAL A 156 17.59 -45.93 8.28
CA VAL A 156 19.01 -46.03 8.66
C VAL A 156 19.20 -45.64 10.12
N GLY A 157 20.21 -46.21 10.79
CA GLY A 157 20.49 -45.84 12.19
C GLY A 157 20.95 -44.39 12.34
N LEU A 158 20.64 -43.78 13.49
CA LEU A 158 21.01 -42.40 13.84
C LEU A 158 22.52 -42.09 13.66
N ARG A 159 23.39 -43.07 13.94
CA ARG A 159 24.84 -42.94 13.71
C ARG A 159 25.17 -42.73 12.22
N SER A 160 24.46 -43.40 11.32
CA SER A 160 24.61 -43.23 9.87
C SER A 160 24.14 -41.86 9.42
N VAL A 161 23.00 -41.37 9.94
CA VAL A 161 22.51 -40.00 9.65
C VAL A 161 23.54 -38.96 10.04
N LYS A 162 24.10 -39.01 11.26
CA LYS A 162 25.15 -38.09 11.70
C LYS A 162 26.38 -38.13 10.80
N ARG A 163 26.83 -39.33 10.40
CA ARG A 163 27.95 -39.51 9.49
C ARG A 163 27.66 -38.93 8.10
N TYR A 164 26.48 -39.16 7.56
CA TYR A 164 26.05 -38.64 6.26
C TYR A 164 25.92 -37.11 6.28
N ALA A 165 25.35 -36.54 7.34
CA ALA A 165 25.29 -35.08 7.52
C ALA A 165 26.69 -34.46 7.56
N ALA A 166 27.61 -35.04 8.33
CA ALA A 166 29.00 -34.57 8.39
C ALA A 166 29.69 -34.66 7.02
N GLN A 167 29.48 -35.75 6.27
CA GLN A 167 30.02 -35.90 4.92
C GLN A 167 29.51 -34.82 3.97
N ALA A 168 28.21 -34.52 3.98
CA ALA A 168 27.64 -33.46 3.15
C ALA A 168 28.18 -32.08 3.52
N LEU A 169 28.24 -31.75 4.82
CA LEU A 169 28.74 -30.47 5.31
C LEU A 169 30.23 -30.24 4.96
N VAL A 170 31.05 -31.28 5.03
CA VAL A 170 32.46 -31.19 4.60
C VAL A 170 32.55 -30.84 3.12
N GLN A 171 31.71 -31.42 2.27
CA GLN A 171 31.71 -31.10 0.84
C GLN A 171 31.26 -29.65 0.59
N CYS A 172 30.26 -29.15 1.34
CA CYS A 172 29.85 -27.74 1.27
C CYS A 172 30.99 -26.79 1.70
N ALA A 173 31.69 -27.10 2.80
CA ALA A 173 32.79 -26.26 3.29
C ALA A 173 33.97 -26.21 2.31
N LEU A 174 34.18 -27.25 1.50
CA LEU A 174 35.21 -27.28 0.45
C LEU A 174 34.84 -26.46 -0.80
N LEU A 175 33.57 -26.07 -0.97
CA LEU A 175 33.12 -25.13 -2.00
C LEU A 175 33.38 -23.68 -1.61
N GLU A 176 33.11 -23.30 -0.35
CA GLU A 176 33.29 -21.91 0.13
C GLU A 176 34.75 -21.45 0.19
N GLY A 177 35.70 -22.39 0.22
CA GLY A 177 37.14 -22.10 0.25
C GLY A 177 37.82 -21.91 -1.10
N ARG A 178 37.07 -21.79 -2.21
CA ARG A 178 37.58 -21.54 -3.57
C ARG A 178 37.09 -20.20 -4.11
#